data_AF-A0A267MPJ0-F1
#
_entry.id   AF-A0A267MPJ0-F1
#
_cell.length_a   1.000
_cell.length_b   1.000
_cell.length_c   1.000
_cell.angle_alpha   90.00
_cell.angle_beta   90.00
_cell.angle_gamma   90.00
#
_symmetry.space_group_name_H-M   'P 1'
#
loop_
_entity.id
_entity.type
_entity.pdbx_description
1 polymer ?
#
loop_
_entity_poly.entity_id
_entity_poly.type
_entity_poly.pdbx_seq_one_letter_code
_entity_poly.pdbx_strand_id
1 'polypeptide(L)'
;MNTIDKLTKHIVEFRDERDWRQFHNPKDLALSLSLEASELLEIFQWKDLKDMDLSTDSPDNLKIKEEVADIANYILLICNELDIDLEEAILEKIERNRTKYPVEKSKGSAKKYTEL
;
A
#
# COMPACT_ATOMS: atom_id res chain seq x y z
N MET A 1 -6.81 15.85 -13.45
CA MET A 1 -5.91 14.70 -13.22
C MET A 1 -5.18 14.95 -11.91
N ASN A 2 -5.60 14.24 -10.86
CA ASN A 2 -4.99 14.34 -9.53
C ASN A 2 -3.61 13.64 -9.53
N THR A 3 -2.94 13.60 -8.38
CA THR A 3 -1.62 12.96 -8.27
C THR A 3 -1.69 11.45 -8.49
N ILE A 4 -2.74 10.79 -8.00
CA ILE A 4 -2.93 9.34 -8.12
C ILE A 4 -3.12 8.94 -9.60
N ASP A 5 -3.93 9.70 -10.34
CA ASP A 5 -4.13 9.51 -11.78
C ASP A 5 -2.81 9.63 -12.56
N LYS A 6 -1.97 10.62 -12.19
CA LYS A 6 -0.66 10.82 -12.82
C LYS A 6 0.27 9.64 -12.61
N LEU A 7 0.34 9.13 -11.38
CA LEU A 7 1.16 7.96 -11.06
C LEU A 7 0.63 6.71 -11.77
N THR A 8 -0.68 6.48 -11.70
CA THR A 8 -1.34 5.34 -12.36
C THR A 8 -1.06 5.34 -13.86
N LYS A 9 -1.16 6.50 -14.51
CA LYS A 9 -0.84 6.66 -15.93
C LYS A 9 0.59 6.22 -16.24
N HIS A 10 1.58 6.68 -15.49
CA HIS A 10 2.99 6.29 -15.71
C HIS A 10 3.24 4.79 -15.51
N ILE A 11 2.59 4.18 -14.50
CA ILE A 11 2.71 2.75 -14.22
C ILE A 11 2.05 1.92 -15.34
N VAL A 12 0.88 2.33 -15.81
CA VAL A 12 0.18 1.68 -16.92
C VAL A 12 0.97 1.80 -18.22
N GLU A 13 1.50 2.99 -18.52
CA GLU A 13 2.40 3.19 -19.68
C GLU A 13 3.61 2.25 -19.62
N PHE A 14 4.29 2.19 -18.47
CA PHE A 14 5.43 1.28 -18.27
C PHE A 14 5.08 -0.19 -18.48
N ARG A 15 3.92 -0.64 -17.97
CA ARG A 15 3.41 -2.01 -18.15
C ARG A 15 3.12 -2.30 -19.63
N ASP A 16 2.42 -1.39 -20.29
CA ASP A 16 1.91 -1.60 -21.65
C ASP A 16 3.06 -1.55 -22.67
N GLU A 17 4.09 -0.72 -22.46
CA GLU A 17 5.33 -0.73 -23.25
C GLU A 17 6.03 -2.09 -23.29
N ARG A 18 5.79 -2.94 -22.28
CA ARG A 18 6.38 -4.27 -22.13
C ARG A 18 5.40 -5.39 -22.50
N ASP A 19 4.20 -5.05 -22.97
CA ASP A 19 3.12 -5.98 -23.24
C ASP A 19 2.76 -6.84 -22.01
N TRP A 20 2.97 -6.32 -20.80
CA TRP A 20 2.77 -7.08 -19.56
C TRP A 20 1.32 -7.16 -19.10
N ARG A 21 0.42 -6.41 -19.75
CA ARG A 21 -1.01 -6.45 -19.43
C ARG A 21 -1.58 -7.88 -19.45
N GLN A 22 -1.09 -8.74 -20.33
CA GLN A 22 -1.51 -10.14 -20.42
C GLN A 22 -1.25 -10.98 -19.15
N PHE A 23 -0.32 -10.55 -18.29
CA PHE A 23 0.01 -11.20 -17.01
C PHE A 23 -0.67 -10.53 -15.81
N HIS A 24 -1.30 -9.37 -16.00
CA HIS A 24 -1.81 -8.51 -14.92
C HIS A 24 -3.32 -8.65 -14.75
N ASN A 25 -3.82 -9.88 -14.59
CA ASN A 25 -5.22 -10.07 -14.14
C ASN A 25 -5.35 -9.76 -12.63
N PRO A 26 -6.55 -9.45 -12.12
CA PRO A 26 -6.72 -9.03 -10.72
C PRO A 26 -6.20 -10.03 -9.68
N LYS A 27 -6.28 -11.34 -9.96
CA LYS A 27 -5.81 -12.39 -9.05
C LYS A 27 -4.28 -12.39 -8.98
N ASP A 28 -3.60 -12.30 -10.12
CA ASP A 28 -2.14 -12.28 -10.17
C ASP A 28 -1.56 -10.95 -9.63
N LEU A 29 -2.22 -9.82 -9.89
CA LEU A 29 -1.83 -8.54 -9.27
C LEU A 29 -1.97 -8.56 -7.74
N ALA A 30 -3.06 -9.14 -7.21
CA ALA A 30 -3.24 -9.30 -5.77
C ALA A 30 -2.20 -10.25 -5.15
N LEU A 31 -1.78 -11.28 -5.91
CA LEU A 31 -0.69 -12.15 -5.51
C LEU A 31 0.62 -11.36 -5.41
N SER A 32 1.00 -10.61 -6.45
CA SER A 32 2.20 -9.77 -6.43
C SER A 32 2.20 -8.76 -5.29
N LEU A 33 1.07 -8.07 -5.05
CA LEU A 33 0.91 -7.18 -3.90
C LEU A 33 1.22 -7.88 -2.56
N SER A 34 0.78 -9.13 -2.40
CA SER A 34 1.06 -9.91 -1.19
C SER A 34 2.54 -10.31 -1.07
N LEU A 35 3.23 -10.48 -2.19
CA LEU A 35 4.67 -10.78 -2.20
C LEU A 35 5.45 -9.54 -1.77
N GLU A 36 5.21 -8.36 -2.36
CA GLU A 36 5.93 -7.13 -1.98
C GLU A 36 5.64 -6.72 -0.52
N ALA A 37 4.42 -6.96 -0.04
CA ALA A 37 4.10 -6.78 1.38
C ALA A 37 4.92 -7.72 2.29
N SER A 38 5.29 -8.90 1.79
CA SER A 38 6.13 -9.85 2.50
C SER A 38 7.62 -9.49 2.41
N GLU A 39 8.08 -8.93 1.29
CA GLU A 39 9.44 -8.36 1.15
C GLU A 39 9.64 -7.18 2.11
N LEU A 40 8.63 -6.29 2.23
CA LEU A 40 8.62 -5.25 3.27
C LEU A 40 8.76 -5.83 4.68
N LEU A 41 8.06 -6.93 4.99
CA LEU A 41 8.15 -7.60 6.29
C LEU A 41 9.54 -8.22 6.52
N GLU A 42 10.17 -8.76 5.48
CA GLU A 42 11.49 -9.39 5.56
C GLU A 42 12.56 -8.41 6.05
N ILE A 43 12.47 -7.13 5.66
CA ILE A 43 13.40 -6.07 6.13
C ILE A 43 13.47 -6.01 7.66
N PHE A 44 12.36 -6.30 8.35
CA PHE A 44 12.25 -6.24 9.80
C PHE A 44 12.45 -7.60 10.49
N GLN A 45 12.42 -8.73 9.76
CA GLN A 45 12.26 -10.07 10.33
C GLN A 45 13.29 -10.44 11.40
N TRP A 46 14.54 -10.03 11.23
CA TRP A 46 15.67 -10.41 12.11
C TRP A 46 16.33 -9.22 12.81
N LYS A 47 15.65 -8.08 12.89
CA LYS A 47 16.20 -6.84 13.45
C LYS A 47 15.35 -6.32 14.60
N ASP A 48 15.99 -5.89 15.68
CA ASP A 48 15.35 -5.02 16.66
C ASP A 48 15.28 -3.60 16.09
N LEU A 49 14.14 -2.93 16.24
CA LEU A 49 13.95 -1.56 15.72
C LEU A 49 14.99 -0.55 16.24
N LYS A 50 15.52 -0.76 17.46
CA LYS A 50 16.54 0.11 18.07
C LYS A 50 17.89 0.04 17.33
N ASP A 51 18.13 -1.05 16.61
CA ASP A 51 19.38 -1.33 15.90
C ASP A 51 19.27 -0.99 14.40
N MET A 52 18.07 -0.58 13.95
CA MET A 52 17.83 -0.10 12.59
C MET A 52 18.08 1.40 12.48
N ASP A 53 18.76 1.81 11.42
CA ASP A 53 18.85 3.22 11.04
C ASP A 53 17.69 3.56 10.10
N LEU A 54 16.68 4.27 10.59
CA LEU A 54 15.53 4.70 9.79
C LEU A 54 15.64 6.16 9.31
N SER A 55 16.83 6.77 9.41
CA SER A 55 17.06 8.11 8.87
C SER A 55 16.90 8.12 7.34
N THR A 56 16.56 9.29 6.80
CA THR A 56 16.40 9.48 5.35
C THR A 56 17.69 9.05 4.63
N ASP A 57 17.53 8.28 3.55
CA ASP A 57 18.62 7.75 2.71
C ASP A 57 19.55 6.73 3.40
N SER A 58 19.22 6.26 4.60
CA SER A 58 19.91 5.10 5.18
C SER A 58 19.67 3.84 4.34
N PRO A 59 20.56 2.84 4.40
CA PRO A 59 20.36 1.57 3.69
C PRO A 59 19.04 0.86 4.03
N ASP A 60 18.59 0.95 5.28
CA ASP A 60 17.33 0.33 5.71
C ASP A 60 16.11 1.14 5.23
N ASN A 61 16.17 2.47 5.30
CA ASN A 61 15.08 3.32 4.81
C ASN A 61 14.90 3.23 3.29
N LEU A 62 16.00 3.12 2.54
CA LEU A 62 15.96 2.97 1.09
C LEU A 62 15.28 1.66 0.66
N LYS A 63 15.59 0.54 1.33
CA LYS A 63 14.88 -0.74 1.09
C LYS A 63 13.40 -0.63 1.40
N ILE A 64 13.04 -0.05 2.56
CA ILE A 64 11.64 0.16 2.93
C ILE A 64 10.92 1.00 1.86
N LYS A 65 11.58 2.05 1.36
CA LYS A 65 11.04 2.92 0.32
C LYS A 65 10.78 2.18 -0.99
N GLU A 66 11.66 1.27 -1.39
CA GLU A 66 11.49 0.41 -2.57
C GLU A 66 10.25 -0.46 -2.40
N GLU A 67 10.14 -1.23 -1.32
CA GLU A 67 9.00 -2.13 -1.11
C GLU A 67 7.66 -1.40 -0.98
N VAL A 68 7.66 -0.23 -0.31
CA VAL A 68 6.46 0.61 -0.22
C VAL A 68 6.04 1.13 -1.60
N ALA A 69 6.99 1.45 -2.48
CA ALA A 69 6.69 1.86 -3.84
C ALA A 69 6.12 0.69 -4.66
N ASP A 70 6.66 -0.52 -4.51
CA ASP A 70 6.16 -1.69 -5.24
C ASP A 70 4.76 -2.11 -4.78
N ILE A 71 4.49 -2.09 -3.46
CA ILE A 71 3.13 -2.27 -2.93
C ILE A 71 2.18 -1.24 -3.54
N ALA A 72 2.58 0.04 -3.58
CA ALA A 72 1.75 1.10 -4.16
C ALA A 72 1.51 0.90 -5.66
N ASN A 73 2.53 0.47 -6.42
CA ASN A 73 2.41 0.18 -7.85
C ASN A 73 1.35 -0.89 -8.12
N TYR A 74 1.37 -1.99 -7.37
CA TYR A 74 0.37 -3.05 -7.53
C TYR A 74 -1.02 -2.62 -7.07
N ILE A 75 -1.16 -1.83 -6.00
CA ILE A 75 -2.46 -1.26 -5.62
C ILE A 75 -3.05 -0.45 -6.77
N LEU A 76 -2.25 0.44 -7.38
CA LEU A 76 -2.71 1.29 -8.48
C LEU A 76 -3.05 0.49 -9.73
N LEU A 77 -2.28 -0.56 -10.05
CA LEU A 77 -2.61 -1.47 -11.15
C LEU A 77 -3.91 -2.24 -10.89
N ILE A 78 -4.13 -2.73 -9.66
CA ILE A 78 -5.38 -3.41 -9.28
C ILE A 78 -6.56 -2.46 -9.44
N CYS A 79 -6.45 -1.23 -8.93
CA CYS A 79 -7.48 -0.21 -9.06
C CYS A 79 -7.79 0.11 -10.53
N ASN A 80 -6.75 0.24 -11.37
CA ASN A 80 -6.91 0.47 -12.80
C ASN A 80 -7.64 -0.69 -13.52
N GLU A 81 -7.27 -1.94 -13.25
CA GLU A 81 -7.92 -3.09 -13.91
C GLU A 81 -9.35 -3.37 -13.40
N LEU A 82 -9.70 -2.87 -12.21
CA LEU A 82 -11.02 -3.05 -11.60
C LEU A 82 -11.91 -1.81 -11.67
N ASP A 83 -11.45 -0.73 -12.30
CA ASP A 83 -12.16 0.56 -12.36
C ASP A 83 -12.53 1.12 -10.96
N ILE A 84 -11.58 1.07 -10.03
CA ILE A 84 -11.74 1.55 -8.66
C ILE A 84 -11.07 2.92 -8.52
N ASP A 85 -11.83 3.94 -8.14
CA ASP A 85 -11.28 5.20 -7.64
C ASP A 85 -10.67 4.98 -6.25
N LEU A 86 -9.34 4.97 -6.19
CA LEU A 86 -8.61 4.73 -4.95
C LEU A 86 -8.80 5.86 -3.93
N GLU A 87 -8.88 7.12 -4.37
CA GLU A 87 -9.05 8.27 -3.50
C GLU A 87 -10.41 8.20 -2.80
N GLU A 88 -11.48 7.99 -3.58
CA GLU A 88 -12.84 7.80 -3.08
C GLU A 88 -12.91 6.61 -2.12
N ALA A 89 -12.39 5.44 -2.51
CA ALA A 89 -12.41 4.24 -1.69
C ALA A 89 -11.72 4.42 -0.32
N ILE A 90 -10.61 5.16 -0.28
CA ILE A 90 -9.91 5.50 0.96
C ILE A 90 -10.75 6.45 1.82
N LEU A 91 -11.30 7.51 1.25
CA LEU A 91 -12.12 8.49 1.96
C LEU A 91 -13.37 7.85 2.59
N GLU A 92 -14.08 7.02 1.83
CA GLU A 92 -15.23 6.25 2.35
C GLU A 92 -14.82 5.30 3.48
N LYS A 93 -13.65 4.67 3.37
CA LYS A 93 -13.16 3.76 4.42
C LYS A 93 -12.79 4.52 5.69
N ILE A 94 -12.20 5.71 5.57
CA ILE A 94 -11.90 6.57 6.71
C ILE A 94 -13.19 6.95 7.44
N GLU A 95 -14.23 7.38 6.72
CA GLU A 95 -15.50 7.77 7.36
C GLU A 95 -16.15 6.60 8.10
N ARG A 96 -16.18 5.41 7.49
CA ARG A 96 -16.62 4.18 8.16
C ARG A 96 -15.80 3.84 9.40
N ASN A 97 -14.49 4.10 9.37
CA ASN A 97 -13.62 3.88 10.52
C ASN A 97 -13.86 4.91 11.63
N ARG A 98 -14.19 6.17 11.32
CA ARG A 98 -14.57 7.17 12.34
C ARG A 98 -15.80 6.73 13.14
N THR A 99 -16.79 6.16 12.47
CA THR A 99 -17.97 5.61 13.15
C THR A 99 -17.62 4.41 14.03
N LYS A 100 -16.74 3.51 13.57
CA LYS A 100 -16.32 2.32 14.33
C LYS A 100 -15.40 2.63 15.51
N TYR A 101 -14.57 3.66 15.40
CA TYR A 101 -13.55 4.02 16.40
C TYR A 101 -13.70 5.47 16.88
N PRO A 102 -14.79 5.84 17.58
CA PRO A 102 -14.97 7.21 18.08
C PRO A 102 -13.82 7.63 19.01
N VAL A 103 -13.33 8.87 18.86
CA VAL A 103 -12.16 9.39 19.60
C VAL A 103 -12.25 9.14 21.11
N GLU A 104 -13.41 9.42 21.70
CA GLU A 104 -13.64 9.28 23.15
C GLU A 104 -13.47 7.84 23.67
N LYS A 105 -13.61 6.84 22.78
CA LYS A 105 -13.46 5.42 23.14
C LYS A 105 -12.14 4.83 22.68
N SER A 106 -11.59 5.32 21.56
CA SER A 106 -10.47 4.68 20.87
C SER A 106 -9.11 5.36 21.12
N LYS A 107 -9.08 6.60 21.62
CA LYS A 107 -7.82 7.35 21.79
C LYS A 107 -6.86 6.63 22.75
N GLY A 108 -5.65 6.35 22.28
CA GLY A 108 -4.62 5.66 23.08
C GLY A 108 -4.86 4.16 23.28
N SER A 109 -5.86 3.58 22.60
CA SER A 109 -6.24 2.17 22.71
C SER A 109 -6.08 1.46 21.38
N ALA A 110 -5.38 0.33 21.37
CA ALA A 110 -5.28 -0.56 20.21
C ALA A 110 -6.41 -1.62 20.18
N LYS A 111 -7.37 -1.54 21.12
CA LYS A 111 -8.50 -2.48 21.16
C LYS A 111 -9.34 -2.37 19.90
N LYS A 112 -9.81 -3.51 19.42
CA LYS A 112 -10.74 -3.57 18.29
C LYS A 112 -12.06 -2.92 18.69
N TYR A 113 -12.79 -2.33 17.74
CA TYR A 113 -14.09 -1.67 18.01
C TYR A 113 -15.14 -2.55 18.72
N THR A 114 -15.00 -3.88 18.64
CA THR A 114 -15.82 -4.85 19.36
C THR A 114 -15.54 -4.91 20.86
N GLU A 115 -14.47 -4.26 21.31
CA GLU A 115 -13.92 -4.27 22.68
C GLU A 115 -13.74 -2.84 23.25
N LEU A 116 -14.30 -1.83 22.58
CA LEU A 116 -14.27 -0.41 22.95
C LEU A 116 -15.43 0.03 23.85
#